data_AF-A0A1H3SDQ1-F1
#
_entry.id   AF-A0A1H3SDQ1-F1
#
_cell.length_a   1.000
_cell.length_b   1.000
_cell.length_c   1.000
_cell.angle_alpha   90.00
_cell.angle_beta   90.00
_cell.angle_gamma   90.00
#
_symmetry.space_group_name_H-M   'P 1'
#
loop_
_entity.id
_entity.type
_entity.pdbx_description
1 polymer ?
#
loop_
_entity_poly.entity_id
_entity_poly.type
_entity_poly.pdbx_seq_one_letter_code
_entity_poly.pdbx_strand_id
1 'polypeptide(L)'
;MNQHIVTRMARREAAAHLLVASTALSVRINLFARTCPWCGAGQADALARASALPIRGWKPGYDWAPESHGHPTLEILGCEALTARSLLPLGAAAHHFPELRNGRFRSRAVTWLELGSISAVDAAERWIDYLLVASGTANTLPPTCETETLTLPAASRSFAPGVAHEDSLAPHFLTPHHDASAELNQLYLDTRADAVRRLGGFAVQDSY
;
A
#
# COMPACT_ATOMS: atom_id res chain seq x y z
N MET A 1 -23.53 -1.28 -6.56
CA MET A 1 -22.63 -2.33 -6.04
C MET A 1 -21.22 -1.81 -5.76
N ASN A 2 -20.58 -1.14 -6.72
CA ASN A 2 -19.18 -0.67 -6.58
C ASN A 2 -18.96 0.32 -5.42
N GLN A 3 -19.90 1.23 -5.12
CA GLN A 3 -19.76 2.19 -4.02
C GLN A 3 -19.50 1.54 -2.64
N HIS A 4 -20.20 0.43 -2.34
CA HIS A 4 -19.99 -0.31 -1.08
C HIS A 4 -18.60 -0.96 -1.03
N ILE A 5 -18.13 -1.51 -2.16
CA ILE A 5 -16.80 -2.10 -2.26
C ILE A 5 -15.73 -1.02 -2.07
N VAL A 6 -15.87 0.10 -2.75
CA VAL A 6 -14.97 1.25 -2.64
C VAL A 6 -14.93 1.79 -1.20
N THR A 7 -16.08 1.88 -0.54
CA THR A 7 -16.17 2.27 0.88
C THR A 7 -15.38 1.30 1.78
N ARG A 8 -15.49 -0.02 1.53
CA ARG A 8 -14.74 -1.04 2.27
C ARG A 8 -13.23 -0.92 2.03
N MET A 9 -12.80 -0.77 0.77
CA MET A 9 -11.39 -0.54 0.43
C MET A 9 -10.82 0.71 1.11
N ALA A 10 -11.57 1.82 1.12
CA ALA A 10 -11.18 3.06 1.78
C ALA A 10 -10.99 2.88 3.29
N ARG A 11 -11.91 2.17 3.96
CA ARG A 11 -11.82 1.88 5.40
C ARG A 11 -10.65 0.95 5.71
N ARG A 12 -10.41 -0.07 4.88
CA ARG A 12 -9.28 -0.98 5.01
C ARG A 12 -7.95 -0.25 4.92
N GLU A 13 -7.79 0.63 3.93
CA GLU A 13 -6.59 1.45 3.80
C GLU A 13 -6.41 2.42 4.98
N ALA A 14 -7.50 3.05 5.45
CA ALA A 14 -7.46 3.90 6.64
C ALA A 14 -6.97 3.13 7.89
N ALA A 15 -7.50 1.93 8.13
CA ALA A 15 -7.09 1.09 9.24
C ALA A 15 -5.64 0.60 9.11
N ALA A 16 -5.24 0.18 7.91
CA ALA A 16 -3.86 -0.18 7.58
C ALA A 16 -2.87 0.97 7.86
N HIS A 17 -3.26 2.22 7.59
CA HIS A 17 -2.47 3.40 7.92
C HIS A 17 -2.37 3.70 9.41
N LEU A 18 -3.08 2.99 10.29
CA LEU A 18 -2.98 3.17 11.74
C LEU A 18 -2.25 2.03 12.45
N LEU A 19 -1.73 1.05 11.68
CA LEU A 19 -0.82 0.04 12.22
C LEU A 19 0.38 0.72 12.92
N VAL A 20 0.78 0.15 14.06
CA VAL A 20 1.88 0.69 14.88
C VAL A 20 3.18 0.62 14.09
N ALA A 21 3.83 1.77 13.94
CA ALA A 21 4.98 1.91 13.05
C ALA A 21 6.29 1.35 13.62
N SER A 22 6.36 1.10 14.94
CA SER A 22 7.63 0.83 15.64
C SER A 22 8.36 -0.44 15.19
N THR A 23 7.66 -1.43 14.62
CA THR A 23 8.27 -2.66 14.10
C THR A 23 8.30 -2.74 12.57
N ALA A 24 7.37 -2.07 11.89
CA ALA A 24 7.24 -2.10 10.42
C ALA A 24 8.29 -1.25 9.69
N LEU A 25 8.88 -0.25 10.35
CA LEU A 25 9.79 0.73 9.73
C LEU A 25 11.24 0.24 9.54
N SER A 26 11.55 -1.01 9.91
CA SER A 26 12.92 -1.58 9.80
C SER A 26 13.08 -2.58 8.65
N VAL A 27 12.04 -2.82 7.85
CA VAL A 27 12.05 -3.85 6.79
C VAL A 27 12.66 -3.29 5.51
N ARG A 28 13.72 -3.90 4.99
CA ARG A 28 14.25 -3.55 3.66
C ARG A 28 13.36 -4.14 2.56
N ILE A 29 12.96 -3.36 1.56
CA ILE A 29 12.08 -3.80 0.47
C ILE A 29 12.83 -3.76 -0.86
N ASN A 30 12.72 -4.84 -1.64
CA ASN A 30 13.14 -4.85 -3.04
C ASN A 30 12.03 -4.24 -3.91
N LEU A 31 12.29 -3.10 -4.55
CA LEU A 31 11.31 -2.44 -5.41
C LEU A 31 11.49 -2.83 -6.88
N PHE A 32 10.43 -3.32 -7.49
CA PHE A 32 10.36 -3.59 -8.93
C PHE A 32 9.28 -2.69 -9.55
N ALA A 33 9.64 -1.91 -10.58
CA ALA A 33 8.73 -1.01 -11.27
C ALA A 33 8.42 -1.52 -12.67
N ARG A 34 7.18 -1.97 -12.87
CA ARG A 34 6.63 -2.40 -14.16
C ARG A 34 6.36 -1.20 -15.05
N THR A 35 6.62 -1.34 -16.35
CA THR A 35 6.27 -0.31 -17.33
C THR A 35 4.78 -0.02 -17.31
N CYS A 36 4.43 1.25 -17.11
CA CYS A 36 3.07 1.73 -17.13
C CYS A 36 2.52 1.72 -18.57
N PRO A 37 1.40 1.03 -18.85
CA PRO A 37 0.84 0.97 -20.19
C PRO A 37 0.21 2.28 -20.66
N TRP A 38 -0.10 3.21 -19.75
CA TRP A 38 -0.74 4.48 -20.08
C TRP A 38 0.25 5.58 -20.47
N CYS A 39 1.41 5.67 -19.81
CA CYS A 39 2.40 6.72 -20.07
C CYS A 39 3.80 6.22 -20.44
N GLY A 40 4.02 4.90 -20.48
CA GLY A 40 5.31 4.30 -20.81
C GLY A 40 6.37 4.39 -19.70
N ALA A 41 6.10 5.05 -18.58
CA ALA A 41 7.05 5.16 -17.47
C ALA A 41 7.41 3.78 -16.90
N GLY A 42 8.70 3.48 -16.75
CA GLY A 42 9.22 2.18 -16.31
C GLY A 42 10.21 2.29 -15.15
N GLN A 43 11.09 1.28 -15.04
CA GLN A 43 12.09 1.20 -13.95
C GLN A 43 13.02 2.42 -13.90
N ALA A 44 13.45 2.93 -15.05
CA ALA A 44 14.33 4.11 -15.10
C ALA A 44 13.64 5.35 -14.53
N ASP A 45 12.38 5.58 -14.89
CA ASP A 45 11.58 6.70 -14.38
C ASP A 45 11.29 6.58 -12.89
N ALA A 46 11.06 5.36 -12.39
CA ALA A 46 10.95 5.11 -10.96
C ALA A 46 12.27 5.41 -10.22
N LEU A 47 13.41 4.98 -10.74
CA LEU A 47 14.71 5.22 -10.09
C LEU A 47 15.17 6.68 -10.15
N ALA A 48 14.82 7.41 -11.21
CA ALA A 48 15.17 8.82 -11.37
C ALA A 48 14.44 9.75 -10.37
N ARG A 49 13.35 9.27 -9.74
CA ARG A 49 12.50 10.05 -8.86
C ARG A 49 12.93 9.95 -7.41
N ALA A 50 13.26 11.09 -6.80
CA ALA A 50 13.50 11.24 -5.37
C ALA A 50 12.35 10.73 -4.48
N SER A 51 11.12 10.78 -5.00
CA SER A 51 9.86 10.42 -4.31
C SER A 51 9.34 9.01 -4.61
N ALA A 52 9.86 8.35 -5.64
CA ALA A 52 9.41 7.00 -6.04
C ALA A 52 10.03 5.89 -5.20
N LEU A 53 11.18 6.17 -4.60
CA LEU A 53 11.59 5.51 -3.38
C LEU A 53 10.80 6.22 -2.28
N PRO A 54 9.81 5.57 -1.62
CA PRO A 54 9.00 6.22 -0.59
C PRO A 54 9.82 6.79 0.58
N ILE A 55 11.15 6.59 0.58
CA ILE A 55 12.01 6.87 1.72
C ILE A 55 13.42 7.28 1.24
N ARG A 56 13.60 8.56 0.86
CA ARG A 56 14.90 9.22 1.06
C ARG A 56 15.15 9.25 2.58
N GLY A 57 15.90 8.26 3.08
CA GLY A 57 16.20 8.14 4.52
C GLY A 57 16.05 6.73 5.11
N TRP A 58 15.56 5.74 4.36
CA TRP A 58 15.72 4.34 4.75
C TRP A 58 17.16 3.97 4.46
N LYS A 59 18.01 4.23 5.45
CA LYS A 59 19.29 3.56 5.52
C LYS A 59 19.01 2.06 5.54
N PRO A 60 19.73 1.27 4.73
CA PRO A 60 19.76 -0.16 4.92
C PRO A 60 20.19 -0.43 6.37
N GLY A 61 19.25 -0.81 7.24
CA GLY A 61 19.52 -1.08 8.65
C GLY A 61 19.61 0.19 9.50
N TYR A 62 18.84 0.20 10.58
CA TYR A 62 19.39 0.72 11.82
C TYR A 62 20.42 -0.32 12.29
N ASP A 63 21.63 0.10 12.67
CA ASP A 63 22.68 -0.79 13.21
C ASP A 63 22.26 -1.53 14.49
N TRP A 64 21.07 -1.22 15.04
CA TRP A 64 20.48 -1.88 16.21
C TRP A 64 19.25 -2.75 15.88
N ALA A 65 18.75 -2.74 14.65
CA ALA A 65 17.72 -3.70 14.25
C ALA A 65 18.43 -5.03 13.95
N PRO A 66 18.14 -6.13 14.68
CA PRO A 66 18.69 -7.44 14.33
C PRO A 66 18.40 -7.67 12.85
N GLU A 67 19.44 -8.06 12.10
CA GLU A 67 19.42 -8.24 10.65
C GLU A 67 18.02 -8.67 10.20
N SER A 68 17.32 -7.81 9.45
CA SER A 68 16.01 -8.18 8.92
C SER A 68 16.22 -9.43 8.06
N HIS A 69 15.81 -10.59 8.56
CA HIS A 69 16.03 -11.89 7.93
C HIS A 69 15.11 -12.09 6.70
N GLY A 70 15.25 -11.23 5.70
CA GLY A 70 14.55 -11.28 4.42
C GLY A 70 14.23 -9.90 3.84
N HIS A 71 14.10 -9.82 2.52
CA HIS A 71 13.77 -8.61 1.77
C HIS A 71 12.51 -8.85 0.92
N PRO A 72 11.30 -8.51 1.41
CA PRO A 72 10.08 -8.65 0.61
C PRO A 72 10.19 -7.82 -0.67
N THR A 73 9.59 -8.33 -1.75
CA THR A 73 9.57 -7.64 -3.04
C THR A 73 8.25 -6.91 -3.23
N LEU A 74 8.29 -5.65 -3.65
CA LEU A 74 7.12 -4.86 -3.99
C LEU A 74 7.16 -4.48 -5.47
N GLU A 75 6.13 -4.87 -6.21
CA GLU A 75 5.89 -4.43 -7.59
C GLU A 75 4.96 -3.21 -7.64
N ILE A 76 5.37 -2.15 -8.35
CA ILE A 76 4.59 -0.92 -8.60
C ILE A 76 4.59 -0.56 -10.09
N LEU A 77 3.75 0.38 -10.53
CA LEU A 77 3.89 0.97 -11.87
C LEU A 77 5.03 2.01 -11.92
N GLY A 78 5.69 2.16 -13.06
CA GLY A 78 6.83 3.09 -13.22
C GLY A 78 6.49 4.58 -13.07
N CYS A 79 5.22 4.96 -13.18
CA CYS A 79 4.72 6.31 -12.88
C CYS A 79 4.13 6.45 -11.46
N GLU A 80 4.03 5.34 -10.71
CA GLU A 80 3.36 5.33 -9.42
C GLU A 80 4.25 5.93 -8.34
N ALA A 81 3.64 6.65 -7.40
CA ALA A 81 4.24 7.03 -6.13
C ALA A 81 3.34 6.60 -4.96
N LEU A 82 3.95 5.94 -3.97
CA LEU A 82 3.32 5.50 -2.73
C LEU A 82 3.85 6.32 -1.55
N THR A 83 3.03 6.51 -0.51
CA THR A 83 3.56 7.09 0.75
C THR A 83 4.31 6.04 1.55
N ALA A 84 5.23 6.47 2.41
CA ALA A 84 5.83 5.58 3.41
C ALA A 84 4.77 4.90 4.29
N ARG A 85 3.67 5.60 4.62
CA ARG A 85 2.56 5.04 5.40
C ARG A 85 1.86 3.88 4.68
N SER A 86 1.77 3.94 3.36
CA SER A 86 1.19 2.88 2.53
C SER A 86 1.98 1.57 2.55
N LEU A 87 3.24 1.61 3.02
CA LEU A 87 4.08 0.43 3.20
C LEU A 87 3.95 -0.22 4.58
N LEU A 88 3.24 0.40 5.53
CA LEU A 88 3.08 -0.17 6.88
C LEU A 88 2.51 -1.58 6.87
N PRO A 89 1.50 -1.94 6.06
CA PRO A 89 0.99 -3.30 6.06
C PRO A 89 2.02 -4.33 5.61
N LEU A 90 2.86 -3.98 4.64
CA LEU A 90 3.96 -4.84 4.19
C LEU A 90 4.96 -5.06 5.33
N GLY A 91 5.41 -3.97 5.96
CA GLY A 91 6.38 -4.05 7.06
C GLY A 91 5.84 -4.82 8.26
N ALA A 92 4.57 -4.57 8.63
CA ALA A 92 3.88 -5.30 9.69
C ALA A 92 3.73 -6.78 9.34
N ALA A 93 3.35 -7.11 8.10
CA ALA A 93 3.23 -8.49 7.66
C ALA A 93 4.57 -9.24 7.72
N ALA A 94 5.64 -8.66 7.17
CA ALA A 94 6.98 -9.27 7.23
C ALA A 94 7.53 -9.39 8.66
N HIS A 95 7.10 -8.51 9.57
CA HIS A 95 7.47 -8.58 10.98
C HIS A 95 6.73 -9.71 11.72
N HIS A 96 5.41 -9.78 11.57
CA HIS A 96 4.56 -10.74 12.28
C HIS A 96 4.60 -12.16 11.68
N PHE A 97 4.88 -12.28 10.38
CA PHE A 97 4.83 -13.53 9.64
C PHE A 97 6.18 -13.81 8.96
N PRO A 98 7.03 -14.67 9.55
CA PRO A 98 8.39 -14.94 9.05
C PRO A 98 8.44 -15.38 7.58
N GLU A 99 7.47 -16.18 7.13
CA GLU A 99 7.33 -16.62 5.74
C GLU A 99 7.07 -15.48 4.74
N LEU A 100 6.56 -14.33 5.18
CA LEU A 100 6.39 -13.14 4.32
C LEU A 100 7.64 -12.26 4.25
N ARG A 101 8.71 -12.58 4.98
CA ARG A 101 9.97 -11.81 4.91
C ARG A 101 10.64 -11.84 3.54
N ASN A 102 10.33 -12.84 2.71
CA ASN A 102 10.74 -12.89 1.29
C ASN A 102 9.52 -12.95 0.35
N GLY A 103 8.35 -12.54 0.87
CA GLY A 103 7.11 -12.55 0.12
C GLY A 103 7.09 -11.56 -1.03
N ARG A 104 6.16 -11.77 -1.97
CA ARG A 104 5.92 -10.88 -3.10
C ARG A 104 4.66 -10.08 -2.85
N PHE A 105 4.77 -8.78 -3.03
CA PHE A 105 3.70 -7.80 -2.90
C PHE A 105 3.57 -7.03 -4.20
N ARG A 106 2.38 -6.51 -4.46
CA ARG A 106 2.10 -5.58 -5.56
C ARG A 106 1.23 -4.43 -5.07
N SER A 107 1.38 -3.27 -5.69
CA SER A 107 0.46 -2.16 -5.49
C SER A 107 -0.91 -2.48 -6.04
N ARG A 108 -1.92 -1.78 -5.53
CA ARG A 108 -3.27 -1.84 -6.06
C ARG A 108 -3.34 -1.48 -7.55
N ALA A 109 -2.51 -0.55 -8.03
CA ALA A 109 -2.47 -0.17 -9.43
C ALA A 109 -1.99 -1.28 -10.35
N VAL A 110 -1.01 -2.06 -9.92
CA VAL A 110 -0.58 -3.26 -10.65
C VAL A 110 -1.69 -4.32 -10.64
N THR A 111 -2.33 -4.56 -9.50
CA THR A 111 -3.47 -5.49 -9.41
C THR A 111 -4.64 -5.07 -10.28
N TRP A 112 -4.97 -3.77 -10.31
CA TRP A 112 -6.02 -3.21 -11.16
C TRP A 112 -5.72 -3.42 -12.64
N LEU A 113 -4.45 -3.21 -13.06
CA LEU A 113 -4.02 -3.46 -14.42
C LEU A 113 -4.24 -4.92 -14.86
N GLU A 114 -4.06 -5.87 -13.94
CA GLU A 114 -4.18 -7.30 -14.25
C GLU A 114 -5.61 -7.82 -14.17
N LEU A 115 -6.39 -7.35 -13.20
CA LEU A 115 -7.71 -7.90 -12.92
C LEU A 115 -8.85 -7.10 -13.57
N GLY A 116 -8.67 -5.79 -13.82
CA GLY A 116 -9.69 -4.91 -14.41
C GLY A 116 -11.02 -4.85 -13.65
N SER A 117 -11.07 -5.29 -12.39
CA SER A 117 -12.30 -5.43 -11.61
C SER A 117 -12.12 -4.95 -10.17
N ILE A 118 -12.96 -3.98 -9.74
CA ILE A 118 -12.92 -3.41 -8.39
C ILE A 118 -13.19 -4.49 -7.33
N SER A 119 -14.12 -5.42 -7.60
CA SER A 119 -14.41 -6.51 -6.68
C SER A 119 -13.25 -7.50 -6.55
N ALA A 120 -12.54 -7.77 -7.66
CA ALA A 120 -11.38 -8.64 -7.65
C ALA A 120 -10.19 -8.00 -6.91
N VAL A 121 -9.98 -6.69 -7.10
CA VAL A 121 -8.99 -5.92 -6.34
C VAL A 121 -9.31 -5.91 -4.84
N ASP A 122 -10.55 -5.64 -4.44
CA ASP A 122 -10.97 -5.69 -3.03
C ASP A 122 -10.77 -7.08 -2.41
N ALA A 123 -11.05 -8.15 -3.16
CA ALA A 123 -10.78 -9.52 -2.70
C ALA A 123 -9.27 -9.77 -2.50
N ALA A 124 -8.42 -9.26 -3.40
CA ALA A 124 -6.96 -9.40 -3.31
C ALA A 124 -6.34 -8.62 -2.14
N GLU A 125 -7.05 -7.64 -1.57
CA GLU A 125 -6.64 -6.88 -0.38
C GLU A 125 -7.14 -7.49 0.94
N ARG A 126 -7.99 -8.51 0.90
CA ARG A 126 -8.67 -9.05 2.08
C ARG A 126 -7.71 -9.61 3.15
N TRP A 127 -6.49 -10.00 2.77
CA TRP A 127 -5.47 -10.46 3.71
C TRP A 127 -5.15 -9.42 4.81
N ILE A 128 -5.35 -8.13 4.52
CA ILE A 128 -5.18 -7.03 5.48
C ILE A 128 -6.16 -7.12 6.65
N ASP A 129 -7.38 -7.59 6.40
CA ASP A 129 -8.40 -7.71 7.44
C ASP A 129 -7.92 -8.71 8.52
N TYR A 130 -7.16 -9.73 8.11
CA TYR A 130 -6.52 -10.65 9.05
C TYR A 130 -5.34 -10.02 9.77
N LEU A 131 -4.48 -9.24 9.08
CA LEU A 131 -3.38 -8.51 9.71
C LEU A 131 -3.87 -7.55 10.81
N LEU A 132 -5.01 -6.87 10.55
CA LEU A 132 -5.64 -5.94 11.49
C LEU A 132 -6.23 -6.64 12.73
N VAL A 133 -6.56 -7.94 12.65
CA VAL A 133 -7.04 -8.74 13.78
C VAL A 133 -5.89 -9.46 14.50
N ALA A 134 -4.92 -9.99 13.73
CA ALA A 134 -3.77 -10.77 14.22
C ALA A 134 -2.84 -9.97 15.12
N SER A 135 -2.82 -8.64 14.96
CA SER A 135 -2.10 -7.71 15.84
C SER A 135 -2.57 -7.76 17.31
N GLY A 136 -3.62 -8.53 17.63
CA GLY A 136 -4.10 -8.79 18.99
C GLY A 136 -3.70 -10.14 19.61
N THR A 137 -3.72 -11.28 18.89
CA THR A 137 -3.74 -12.60 19.56
C THR A 137 -3.28 -13.85 18.75
N ALA A 138 -2.95 -13.78 17.46
CA ALA A 138 -2.63 -14.99 16.68
C ALA A 138 -1.52 -14.78 15.63
N ASN A 139 -0.48 -15.63 15.69
CA ASN A 139 0.67 -15.65 14.77
C ASN A 139 0.45 -16.53 13.53
N THR A 140 -0.79 -16.88 13.20
CA THR A 140 -1.08 -17.72 12.04
C THR A 140 -1.41 -16.88 10.82
N LEU A 141 -0.75 -17.16 9.70
CA LEU A 141 -1.14 -16.53 8.44
C LEU A 141 -2.56 -16.90 8.03
N PRO A 142 -3.21 -16.01 7.27
CA PRO A 142 -4.38 -16.40 6.51
C PRO A 142 -4.01 -17.58 5.58
N PRO A 143 -4.87 -18.61 5.43
CA PRO A 143 -4.64 -19.75 4.56
C PRO A 143 -4.33 -19.37 3.09
N THR A 144 -4.68 -18.15 2.68
CA THR A 144 -4.48 -17.64 1.32
C THR A 144 -3.09 -17.05 1.07
N CYS A 145 -2.19 -17.03 2.06
CA CYS A 145 -0.90 -16.31 1.95
C CYS A 145 0.31 -17.21 1.63
N GLU A 146 0.16 -18.54 1.59
CA GLU A 146 1.30 -19.45 1.49
C GLU A 146 1.99 -19.45 0.11
N THR A 147 1.34 -18.94 -0.95
CA THR A 147 1.89 -18.96 -2.33
C THR A 147 1.52 -17.76 -3.21
N GLU A 148 0.71 -16.81 -2.73
CA GLU A 148 0.15 -15.74 -3.56
C GLU A 148 0.88 -14.40 -3.43
N THR A 149 0.99 -13.66 -4.54
CA THR A 149 1.42 -12.26 -4.51
C THR A 149 0.34 -11.40 -3.84
N LEU A 150 0.67 -10.81 -2.69
CA LEU A 150 -0.27 -10.03 -1.88
C LEU A 150 -0.46 -8.61 -2.42
N THR A 151 -1.69 -8.08 -2.40
CA THR A 151 -1.98 -6.71 -2.88
C THR A 151 -2.02 -5.73 -1.71
N LEU A 152 -1.22 -4.67 -1.77
CA LEU A 152 -1.25 -3.61 -0.76
C LEU A 152 -2.47 -2.70 -0.96
N PRO A 153 -3.21 -2.37 0.11
CA PRO A 153 -4.28 -1.38 0.05
C PRO A 153 -3.63 0.01 0.04
N ALA A 154 -3.23 0.48 -1.13
CA ALA A 154 -2.56 1.76 -1.28
C ALA A 154 -3.16 2.56 -2.44
N ALA A 155 -3.64 3.77 -2.12
CA ALA A 155 -3.94 4.76 -3.14
C ALA A 155 -2.65 5.26 -3.77
N SER A 156 -2.65 5.31 -5.10
CA SER A 156 -1.50 5.65 -5.91
C SER A 156 -1.54 7.13 -6.27
N ARG A 157 -0.37 7.74 -6.47
CA ARG A 157 -0.24 9.07 -7.07
C ARG A 157 0.50 8.97 -8.40
N SER A 158 0.18 9.86 -9.32
CA SER A 158 0.86 9.94 -10.62
C SER A 158 2.10 10.80 -10.53
N PHE A 159 3.23 10.32 -11.04
CA PHE A 159 4.37 11.16 -11.39
C PHE A 159 4.77 10.84 -12.83
N ALA A 160 3.85 11.07 -13.76
CA ALA A 160 4.15 10.97 -15.18
C ALA A 160 4.88 12.24 -15.68
N PRO A 161 5.84 12.13 -16.61
CA PRO A 161 6.48 13.28 -17.24
C PRO A 161 5.43 14.25 -17.83
N GLY A 162 5.58 15.55 -17.56
CA GLY A 162 4.68 16.58 -18.09
C GLY A 162 3.38 16.81 -17.31
N VAL A 163 3.13 16.05 -16.24
CA VAL A 163 2.02 16.34 -15.30
C VAL A 163 2.43 17.46 -14.34
N ALA A 164 1.54 18.43 -14.12
CA ALA A 164 1.77 19.50 -13.15
C ALA A 164 2.01 18.92 -11.75
N HIS A 165 2.88 19.55 -10.95
CA HIS A 165 3.24 19.02 -9.64
C HIS A 165 2.01 18.83 -8.72
N GLU A 166 1.04 19.73 -8.77
CA GLU A 166 -0.17 19.65 -7.95
C GLU A 166 -1.03 18.43 -8.32
N ASP A 167 -1.24 18.20 -9.62
CA ASP A 167 -1.95 17.03 -10.13
C ASP A 167 -1.19 15.72 -9.82
N SER A 168 0.14 15.79 -9.78
CA SER A 168 0.98 14.64 -9.41
C SER A 168 0.81 14.20 -7.95
N LEU A 169 0.23 15.05 -7.10
CA LEU A 169 0.03 14.77 -5.68
C LEU A 169 -1.36 14.21 -5.36
N ALA A 170 -2.32 14.32 -6.29
CA ALA A 170 -3.68 13.85 -6.09
C ALA A 170 -3.70 12.31 -6.01
N PRO A 171 -4.14 11.71 -4.88
CA PRO A 171 -4.26 10.27 -4.77
C PRO A 171 -5.44 9.78 -5.61
N HIS A 172 -5.25 8.65 -6.27
CA HIS A 172 -6.31 7.95 -6.95
C HIS A 172 -6.36 6.48 -6.50
N PHE A 173 -7.58 6.01 -6.26
CA PHE A 173 -7.76 4.78 -5.52
C PHE A 173 -7.44 3.52 -6.31
N LEU A 174 -7.49 3.49 -7.65
CA LEU A 174 -7.19 2.28 -8.45
C LEU A 174 -5.87 2.35 -9.19
N THR A 175 -5.60 3.47 -9.85
CA THR A 175 -4.46 3.67 -10.75
C THR A 175 -3.95 5.10 -10.62
N PRO A 176 -2.65 5.36 -10.79
CA PRO A 176 -2.13 6.73 -10.85
C PRO A 176 -2.70 7.54 -12.02
N HIS A 177 -3.30 6.92 -13.03
CA HIS A 177 -3.95 7.63 -14.13
C HIS A 177 -5.41 7.92 -13.79
N HIS A 178 -5.78 9.20 -13.82
CA HIS A 178 -7.15 9.66 -13.60
C HIS A 178 -8.03 9.27 -14.79
N ASP A 179 -8.58 8.05 -14.81
CA ASP A 179 -9.54 7.66 -15.83
C ASP A 179 -10.79 6.97 -15.26
N ALA A 180 -11.92 7.35 -15.86
CA ALA A 180 -13.28 6.80 -15.82
C ALA A 180 -14.09 6.78 -14.49
N SER A 181 -13.58 7.19 -13.32
CA SER A 181 -14.46 7.29 -12.14
C SER A 181 -14.10 8.33 -11.08
N ALA A 182 -14.19 9.61 -11.44
CA ALA A 182 -14.02 10.72 -10.51
C ALA A 182 -14.94 10.60 -9.29
N GLU A 183 -16.20 10.18 -9.48
CA GLU A 183 -17.17 10.00 -8.38
C GLU A 183 -16.76 8.90 -7.40
N LEU A 184 -16.30 7.74 -7.88
CA LEU A 184 -15.85 6.67 -7.00
C LEU A 184 -14.54 7.05 -6.31
N ASN A 185 -13.64 7.77 -6.98
CA ASN A 185 -12.44 8.28 -6.33
C ASN A 185 -12.78 9.30 -5.24
N GLN A 186 -13.72 10.20 -5.48
CA GLN A 186 -14.16 11.16 -4.47
C GLN A 186 -14.77 10.45 -3.26
N LEU A 187 -15.71 9.51 -3.49
CA LEU A 187 -16.29 8.67 -2.43
C LEU A 187 -15.20 7.94 -1.62
N TYR A 188 -14.21 7.39 -2.31
CA TYR A 188 -13.08 6.71 -1.70
C TYR A 188 -12.29 7.65 -0.77
N LEU A 189 -11.92 8.83 -1.27
CA LEU A 189 -11.12 9.81 -0.52
C LEU A 189 -11.87 10.34 0.70
N ASP A 190 -13.15 10.68 0.55
CA ASP A 190 -14.01 11.14 1.64
C ASP A 190 -14.16 10.08 2.72
N THR A 191 -14.42 8.83 2.31
CA THR A 191 -14.55 7.69 3.23
C THR A 191 -13.23 7.42 3.96
N ARG A 192 -12.09 7.46 3.26
CA ARG A 192 -10.77 7.23 3.87
C ARG A 192 -10.46 8.32 4.89
N ALA A 193 -10.73 9.59 4.58
CA ALA A 193 -10.52 10.71 5.49
C ALA A 193 -11.41 10.65 6.74
N ASP A 194 -12.70 10.30 6.59
CA ASP A 194 -13.61 10.07 7.71
C ASP A 194 -13.16 8.88 8.58
N ALA A 195 -12.79 7.76 7.97
CA ALA A 195 -12.32 6.58 8.70
C ALA A 195 -11.05 6.85 9.50
N VAL A 196 -10.06 7.55 8.94
CA VAL A 196 -8.85 7.96 9.67
C VAL A 196 -9.20 8.84 10.87
N ARG A 197 -10.10 9.82 10.71
CA ARG A 197 -10.52 10.69 11.83
C ARG A 197 -11.20 9.90 12.95
N ARG A 198 -12.11 8.97 12.62
CA ARG A 198 -12.79 8.15 13.61
C ARG A 198 -11.82 7.25 14.37
N LEU A 199 -10.99 6.49 13.65
CA LEU A 199 -10.05 5.55 14.24
C LEU A 199 -8.94 6.27 15.03
N GLY A 200 -8.45 7.41 14.54
CA GLY A 200 -7.47 8.24 15.24
C GLY A 200 -8.02 8.89 16.52
N GLY A 201 -9.32 9.21 16.55
CA GLY A 201 -9.99 9.73 17.75
C GLY A 201 -10.05 8.73 18.91
N PHE A 202 -10.19 7.44 18.62
CA PHE A 202 -10.19 6.40 19.65
C PHE A 202 -8.79 6.16 20.25
N ALA A 203 -7.73 6.24 19.43
CA ALA A 203 -6.35 6.04 19.90
C ALA A 203 -5.87 7.09 20.93
N VAL A 204 -6.49 8.29 20.94
CA VAL A 204 -6.13 9.38 21.87
C VAL A 204 -6.85 9.24 23.22
N GLN A 205 -7.96 8.49 23.30
CA GLN A 205 -8.75 8.38 24.53
C GLN A 205 -8.23 7.30 25.50
N ASP A 206 -7.51 6.30 25.02
CA ASP A 206 -6.96 5.21 25.87
C ASP A 206 -5.52 5.49 26.37
N SER A 207 -5.08 6.75 26.32
CA SER A 207 -3.72 7.17 26.68
C SER A 207 -3.60 7.97 27.99
N TYR A 208 -4.62 7.92 28.87
CA TYR A 208 -4.61 8.63 30.16
C TYR A 208 -4.82 7.69 31.34
#